data_AF-M2AWC9-F1
#
_entry.id   AF-M2AWC9-F1
#
_cell.length_a   1.000
_cell.length_b   1.000
_cell.length_c   1.000
_cell.angle_alpha   90.00
_cell.angle_beta   90.00
_cell.angle_gamma   90.00
#
_symmetry.space_group_name_H-M   'P 1'
#
loop_
_entity.id
_entity.type
_entity.pdbx_description
1 polymer ?
#
loop_
_entity_poly.entity_id
_entity_poly.type
_entity_poly.pdbx_seq_one_letter_code
_entity_poly.pdbx_strand_id
1 'polypeptide(L)'
;MLTLEQLQRLTLDGDAIERVPESVAREHCVLPIGFADDRLSLVLPTDLDERTYDLIKFVLEFDFDYETADRQTLRNFVHLFYWAVYSDVRNCSDEFRFKCPKMWIDLAATSDPMIRHCGTCDRKVHYCDSTMEFDKHRKRGDCVAFVDRDTSATTLGLPM
;
A
#
# COMPACT_ATOMS: atom_id res chain seq x y z
N MET A 1 -13.18 20.11 -15.79
CA MET A 1 -13.61 18.71 -15.60
C MET A 1 -12.44 17.82 -15.95
N LEU A 2 -11.90 17.09 -14.99
CA LEU A 2 -10.76 16.20 -15.16
C LEU A 2 -11.18 14.86 -15.76
N THR A 3 -10.33 14.29 -16.60
CA THR A 3 -10.50 12.93 -17.13
C THR A 3 -9.85 11.89 -16.21
N LEU A 4 -10.17 10.60 -16.42
CA LEU A 4 -9.57 9.49 -15.69
C LEU A 4 -8.03 9.49 -15.77
N GLU A 5 -7.46 9.73 -16.96
CA GLU A 5 -6.00 9.78 -17.15
C GLU A 5 -5.33 10.93 -16.40
N GLN A 6 -6.02 12.07 -16.27
CA GLN A 6 -5.52 13.21 -15.51
C GLN A 6 -5.56 12.92 -14.00
N LEU A 7 -6.64 12.30 -13.52
CA LEU A 7 -6.75 11.89 -12.12
C LEU A 7 -5.69 10.87 -11.70
N GLN A 8 -5.34 9.93 -12.59
CA GLN A 8 -4.29 8.93 -12.32
C GLN A 8 -2.89 9.52 -12.19
N ARG A 9 -2.64 10.72 -12.71
CA ARG A 9 -1.34 11.40 -12.62
C ARG A 9 -1.21 12.31 -11.42
N LEU A 10 -2.29 12.50 -10.65
CA LEU A 10 -2.27 13.30 -9.44
C LEU A 10 -1.40 12.62 -8.38
N THR A 11 -0.53 13.41 -7.77
CA THR A 11 0.32 12.96 -6.67
C THR A 11 -0.42 13.13 -5.35
N LEU A 12 -0.24 12.16 -4.46
CA LEU A 12 -0.70 12.25 -3.07
C LEU A 12 0.08 13.34 -2.35
N ASP A 13 -0.63 14.33 -1.81
CA ASP A 13 -0.09 15.33 -0.90
C ASP A 13 -0.58 15.02 0.51
N GLY A 14 0.33 14.61 1.39
CA GLY A 14 0.01 14.22 2.76
C GLY A 14 -0.56 15.37 3.58
N ASP A 15 -0.05 16.59 3.37
CA ASP A 15 -0.50 17.77 4.10
C ASP A 15 -1.95 18.12 3.71
N ALA A 16 -2.29 17.97 2.42
CA ALA A 16 -3.65 18.17 1.94
C ALA A 16 -4.64 17.15 2.51
N ILE A 17 -4.22 15.89 2.67
CA ILE A 17 -5.07 14.81 3.19
C ILE A 17 -5.34 14.99 4.69
N GLU A 18 -4.35 15.42 5.47
CA GLU A 18 -4.53 15.68 6.91
C GLU A 18 -5.51 16.83 7.19
N ARG A 19 -5.61 17.81 6.26
CA ARG A 19 -6.50 18.96 6.40
C ARG A 19 -7.96 18.69 6.04
N VAL A 20 -8.23 17.65 5.25
CA VAL A 20 -9.60 17.28 4.86
C VAL A 20 -10.05 16.07 5.69
N PRO A 21 -11.06 16.22 6.58
CA PRO A 21 -11.55 15.11 7.37
C PRO A 21 -12.05 13.94 6.51
N GLU A 22 -11.72 12.71 6.90
CA GLU A 22 -12.09 11.50 6.17
C GLU A 22 -13.61 11.36 5.96
N SER A 23 -14.40 11.76 6.95
CA SER A 23 -15.87 11.76 6.86
C SER A 23 -16.35 12.63 5.70
N VAL A 24 -15.83 13.85 5.57
CA VAL A 24 -16.16 14.79 4.49
C VAL A 24 -15.69 14.25 3.15
N ALA A 25 -14.45 13.75 3.07
CA ALA A 25 -13.90 13.18 1.86
C ALA A 25 -14.75 12.02 1.32
N ARG A 26 -15.10 11.05 2.19
CA ARG A 26 -15.86 9.86 1.79
C ARG A 26 -17.32 10.14 1.52
N GLU A 27 -17.98 10.92 2.37
CA GLU A 27 -19.42 11.18 2.26
C GLU A 27 -19.73 12.04 1.04
N HIS A 28 -18.89 13.03 0.74
CA HIS A 28 -19.11 13.99 -0.34
C HIS A 28 -18.21 13.78 -1.56
N CYS A 29 -17.42 12.71 -1.57
CA CYS A 29 -16.48 12.36 -2.65
C CYS A 29 -15.50 13.51 -2.98
N VAL A 30 -14.96 14.15 -1.94
CA VAL A 30 -13.96 15.22 -2.05
C VAL A 30 -12.57 14.61 -2.06
N LEU A 31 -11.76 14.97 -3.05
CA LEU A 31 -10.37 14.51 -3.16
C LEU A 31 -9.42 15.69 -2.94
N PRO A 32 -8.67 15.75 -1.83
CA PRO A 32 -7.58 16.71 -1.69
C PRO A 32 -6.39 16.29 -2.58
N ILE A 33 -5.89 17.23 -3.38
CA ILE A 33 -4.81 16.97 -4.34
C ILE A 33 -3.56 17.82 -4.09
N GLY A 34 -3.65 18.83 -3.24
CA GLY A 34 -2.51 19.66 -2.87
C GLY A 34 -2.86 20.71 -1.82
N PHE A 35 -1.84 21.14 -1.08
CA PHE A 35 -1.93 22.27 -0.18
C PHE A 35 -0.72 23.19 -0.35
N ALA A 36 -0.96 24.42 -0.79
CA ALA A 36 0.09 25.40 -1.02
C ALA A 36 -0.44 26.81 -0.74
N ASP A 37 0.42 27.69 -0.22
CA ASP A 37 0.09 29.10 0.06
C ASP A 37 -1.21 29.28 0.89
N ASP A 38 -1.42 28.40 1.87
CA ASP A 38 -2.62 28.38 2.74
C ASP A 38 -3.94 28.15 1.99
N ARG A 39 -3.86 27.59 0.77
CA ARG A 39 -5.01 27.20 -0.05
C ARG A 39 -5.02 25.71 -0.34
N LEU A 40 -6.19 25.11 -0.17
CA LEU A 40 -6.45 23.72 -0.53
C LEU A 40 -6.78 23.61 -2.03
N SER A 41 -6.19 22.64 -2.71
CA SER A 41 -6.61 22.23 -4.04
C SER A 41 -7.42 20.96 -3.94
N LEU A 42 -8.68 21.01 -4.38
CA LEU A 42 -9.63 19.92 -4.28
C LEU A 42 -10.10 19.45 -5.66
N VAL A 43 -10.56 18.21 -5.73
CA VAL A 43 -11.42 17.74 -6.82
C VAL A 43 -12.77 17.36 -6.25
N LEU A 44 -13.82 17.97 -6.79
CA LEU A 44 -15.20 17.82 -6.38
C LEU A 44 -16.01 17.07 -7.44
N PRO A 45 -17.10 16.38 -7.06
CA PRO A 45 -17.95 15.74 -8.05
C PRO A 45 -18.69 16.77 -8.91
N THR A 46 -18.84 16.49 -10.21
CA THR A 46 -19.52 17.40 -11.16
C THR A 46 -20.98 17.67 -10.82
N ASP A 47 -21.61 16.78 -10.06
CA ASP A 47 -23.00 16.84 -9.61
C ASP A 47 -23.12 17.30 -8.14
N LEU A 48 -22.15 18.07 -7.64
CA LEU A 48 -22.20 18.65 -6.30
C LEU A 48 -23.33 19.69 -6.21
N ASP A 49 -24.16 19.59 -5.18
CA ASP A 49 -25.18 20.61 -4.89
C ASP A 49 -24.64 21.76 -4.03
N GLU A 50 -25.32 22.91 -4.09
CA GLU A 50 -24.91 24.14 -3.38
C GLU A 50 -24.84 23.95 -1.86
N ARG A 51 -25.74 23.14 -1.29
CA ARG A 51 -25.78 22.90 0.16
C ARG A 51 -24.55 22.13 0.63
N THR A 52 -24.14 21.14 -0.15
CA THR A 52 -22.94 20.35 0.12
C THR A 52 -21.69 21.20 -0.06
N TYR A 53 -21.68 22.08 -1.07
CA TYR A 53 -20.58 23.04 -1.23
C TYR A 53 -20.43 23.95 0.00
N ASP A 54 -21.54 24.53 0.49
CA ASP A 54 -21.53 25.38 1.68
C ASP A 54 -21.07 24.62 2.93
N LEU A 55 -21.50 23.37 3.09
CA LEU A 55 -21.05 22.49 4.16
C LEU A 55 -19.54 22.24 4.09
N ILE A 56 -19.00 21.89 2.92
CA ILE A 56 -17.57 21.66 2.73
C ILE A 56 -16.78 22.91 3.08
N LYS A 57 -17.23 24.08 2.60
CA LYS A 57 -16.60 25.36 2.91
C LYS A 57 -16.62 25.68 4.40
N PHE A 58 -17.72 25.38 5.08
CA PHE A 58 -17.83 25.56 6.52
C PHE A 58 -16.89 24.63 7.29
N VAL A 59 -16.83 23.35 6.92
CA VAL A 59 -16.05 22.35 7.66
C VAL A 59 -14.54 22.50 7.43
N LEU A 60 -14.13 22.88 6.23
CA LEU A 60 -12.70 22.97 5.93
C LEU A 60 -12.03 24.19 6.55
N GLU A 61 -12.76 25.26 6.90
CA GLU A 61 -12.22 26.51 7.46
C GLU A 61 -11.09 27.19 6.63
N PHE A 62 -10.77 26.67 5.44
CA PHE A 62 -9.75 27.17 4.51
C PHE A 62 -10.39 27.56 3.17
N ASP A 63 -9.78 28.53 2.50
CA ASP A 63 -10.08 28.80 1.11
C ASP A 63 -9.50 27.69 0.23
N PHE A 64 -10.27 27.28 -0.78
CA PHE A 64 -9.86 26.22 -1.69
C PHE A 64 -10.13 26.57 -3.15
N ASP A 65 -9.22 26.14 -4.02
CA ASP A 65 -9.48 25.96 -5.44
C ASP A 65 -10.06 24.57 -5.67
N TYR A 66 -10.93 24.44 -6.67
CA TYR A 66 -11.44 23.13 -7.03
C TYR A 66 -11.53 22.91 -8.53
N GLU A 67 -11.24 21.68 -8.90
CA GLU A 67 -11.63 21.10 -10.18
C GLU A 67 -12.81 20.14 -10.00
N THR A 68 -13.45 19.77 -11.10
CA THR A 68 -14.58 18.83 -11.07
C THR A 68 -14.25 17.53 -11.80
N ALA A 69 -14.81 16.41 -11.34
CA ALA A 69 -14.74 15.14 -12.05
C ALA A 69 -16.00 14.30 -11.81
N ASP A 70 -16.18 13.25 -12.62
CA ASP A 70 -17.29 12.32 -12.45
C ASP A 70 -17.25 11.65 -11.05
N ARG A 71 -18.41 11.56 -10.40
CA ARG A 71 -18.54 11.05 -9.03
C ARG A 71 -18.09 9.60 -8.91
N GLN A 72 -18.43 8.76 -9.89
CA GLN A 72 -18.07 7.34 -9.85
C GLN A 72 -16.55 7.16 -9.93
N THR A 73 -15.91 7.98 -10.75
CA THR A 73 -14.46 8.04 -10.89
C THR A 73 -13.82 8.51 -9.58
N LEU A 74 -14.25 9.67 -9.05
CA LEU A 74 -13.73 10.22 -7.79
C LEU A 74 -13.87 9.27 -6.62
N ARG A 75 -15.02 8.61 -6.47
CA ARG A 75 -15.27 7.66 -5.38
C ARG A 75 -14.20 6.56 -5.33
N ASN A 76 -13.73 6.06 -6.48
CA ASN A 76 -12.65 5.08 -6.52
C ASN A 76 -11.33 5.67 -6.03
N PHE A 77 -11.00 6.90 -6.42
CA PHE A 77 -9.78 7.58 -5.98
C PHE A 77 -9.83 7.98 -4.50
N VAL A 78 -10.93 8.57 -4.02
CA VAL A 78 -11.11 8.91 -2.59
C VAL A 78 -10.96 7.65 -1.73
N HIS A 79 -11.55 6.54 -2.15
CA HIS A 79 -11.38 5.26 -1.47
C HIS A 79 -9.90 4.85 -1.48
N LEU A 80 -9.23 4.85 -2.64
CA LEU A 80 -7.81 4.47 -2.73
C LEU A 80 -6.88 5.39 -1.92
N PHE A 81 -7.14 6.70 -1.89
CA PHE A 81 -6.26 7.69 -1.28
C PHE A 81 -6.38 7.64 0.25
N TYR A 82 -7.61 7.63 0.79
CA TYR A 82 -7.83 7.50 2.23
C TYR A 82 -7.59 6.06 2.74
N TRP A 83 -7.80 5.04 1.90
CA TRP A 83 -7.34 3.69 2.24
C TRP A 83 -5.82 3.59 2.18
N ALA A 84 -5.12 4.19 1.22
CA ALA A 84 -3.65 4.13 1.16
C ALA A 84 -2.96 4.88 2.32
N VAL A 85 -3.53 6.00 2.77
CA VAL A 85 -2.96 6.82 3.86
C VAL A 85 -3.18 6.20 5.24
N TYR A 86 -4.33 5.54 5.48
CA TYR A 86 -4.62 4.85 6.74
C TYR A 86 -4.43 3.33 6.68
N SER A 87 -4.03 2.79 5.53
CA SER A 87 -3.50 1.44 5.46
C SER A 87 -2.12 1.42 6.07
N ASP A 88 -1.91 0.52 7.03
CA ASP A 88 -0.64 -0.18 7.05
C ASP A 88 -0.43 -0.76 5.65
N VAL A 89 0.60 -0.29 4.95
CA VAL A 89 1.02 -0.85 3.67
C VAL A 89 1.34 -2.33 3.89
N ARG A 90 0.35 -3.22 3.72
CA ARG A 90 0.59 -4.67 3.61
C ARG A 90 0.89 -5.07 2.18
N ASN A 91 1.60 -4.20 1.46
CA ASN A 91 2.11 -4.49 0.14
C ASN A 91 3.52 -3.91 -0.10
N CYS A 92 4.28 -3.75 0.98
CA CYS A 92 5.73 -3.76 0.93
C CYS A 92 6.16 -5.22 1.11
N SER A 93 7.07 -5.70 0.27
CA SER A 93 7.57 -7.08 0.25
C SER A 93 8.38 -7.45 1.51
N ASP A 94 7.67 -7.65 2.61
CA ASP A 94 8.14 -7.73 4.00
C ASP A 94 7.89 -9.12 4.61
N GLU A 95 7.75 -10.16 3.80
CA GLU A 95 7.65 -11.53 4.29
C GLU A 95 8.89 -11.96 5.07
N PHE A 96 10.02 -11.27 4.84
CA PHE A 96 11.33 -11.58 5.40
C PHE A 96 11.93 -10.39 6.14
N ARG A 97 12.21 -10.57 7.43
CA ARG A 97 13.05 -9.68 8.25
C ARG A 97 14.45 -9.50 7.65
N PHE A 98 14.94 -10.52 6.97
CA PHE A 98 16.22 -10.50 6.28
C PHE A 98 16.14 -11.38 5.04
N LYS A 99 16.39 -10.80 3.86
CA LYS A 99 16.52 -11.53 2.60
C LYS A 99 17.97 -11.99 2.43
N CYS A 100 18.17 -13.30 2.41
CA CYS A 100 19.47 -13.91 2.19
C CYS A 100 19.85 -13.78 0.70
N PRO A 101 21.06 -13.29 0.36
CA PRO A 101 21.50 -13.13 -1.02
C PRO A 101 21.89 -14.45 -1.71
N LYS A 102 21.91 -15.58 -0.98
CA LYS A 102 22.24 -16.90 -1.51
C LYS A 102 21.06 -17.50 -2.24
N MET A 103 21.31 -18.36 -3.22
CA MET A 103 20.29 -19.18 -3.86
C MET A 103 20.18 -20.55 -3.18
N TRP A 104 19.04 -21.23 -3.34
CA TRP A 104 18.81 -22.55 -2.74
C TRP A 104 19.85 -23.58 -3.19
N ILE A 105 20.27 -23.47 -4.46
CA ILE A 105 21.30 -24.32 -5.05
C ILE A 105 22.69 -24.10 -4.44
N ASP A 106 22.95 -22.93 -3.84
CA ASP A 106 24.23 -22.58 -3.20
C ASP A 106 24.34 -23.12 -1.77
N LEU A 107 23.26 -23.67 -1.21
CA LEU A 107 23.22 -24.20 0.15
C LEU A 107 23.64 -25.68 0.19
N ALA A 108 24.32 -26.07 1.26
CA ALA A 108 24.77 -27.45 1.45
C ALA A 108 23.59 -28.39 1.66
N ALA A 109 23.59 -29.52 0.94
CA ALA A 109 22.57 -30.55 1.09
C ALA A 109 22.66 -31.19 2.48
N THR A 110 21.52 -31.55 3.05
CA THR A 110 21.45 -32.32 4.29
C THR A 110 20.85 -33.71 4.03
N SER A 111 20.65 -34.51 5.07
CA SER A 111 19.95 -35.79 4.96
C SER A 111 18.47 -35.65 4.59
N ASP A 112 17.88 -34.45 4.75
CA ASP A 112 16.51 -34.15 4.37
C ASP A 112 16.49 -33.26 3.11
N PRO A 113 15.87 -33.67 2.01
CA PRO A 113 15.77 -32.88 0.78
C PRO A 113 15.07 -31.52 0.94
N MET A 114 14.18 -31.39 1.93
CA MET A 114 13.45 -30.15 2.23
C MET A 114 14.23 -29.22 3.16
N ILE A 115 15.43 -29.60 3.58
CA ILE A 115 16.28 -28.81 4.48
C ILE A 115 17.67 -28.70 3.89
N ARG A 116 18.15 -27.46 3.74
CA ARG A 116 19.54 -27.18 3.41
C ARG A 116 20.23 -26.42 4.51
N HIS A 117 21.55 -26.43 4.52
CA HIS A 117 22.37 -25.69 5.47
C HIS A 117 23.09 -24.52 4.78
N CYS A 118 22.97 -23.34 5.37
CA CYS A 118 23.70 -22.16 4.92
C CYS A 118 25.01 -22.04 5.70
N GLY A 119 26.14 -22.29 5.05
CA GLY A 119 27.46 -22.14 5.67
C GLY A 119 27.86 -20.70 6.03
N THR A 120 27.14 -19.67 5.54
CA THR A 120 27.44 -18.26 5.84
C THR A 120 26.81 -17.81 7.16
N CYS A 121 25.54 -18.15 7.41
CA CYS A 121 24.86 -17.80 8.66
C CYS A 121 24.82 -18.97 9.67
N ASP A 122 25.33 -20.15 9.27
CA ASP A 122 25.33 -21.40 10.02
C ASP A 122 23.95 -21.85 10.51
N ARG A 123 22.93 -21.67 9.65
CA ARG A 123 21.54 -22.02 9.95
C ARG A 123 20.97 -23.02 8.95
N LYS A 124 20.00 -23.80 9.42
CA LYS A 124 19.14 -24.63 8.57
C LYS A 124 18.12 -23.75 7.87
N VAL A 125 17.92 -24.02 6.60
CA VAL A 125 16.98 -23.35 5.71
C VAL A 125 15.94 -24.36 5.26
N HIS A 126 14.67 -24.08 5.58
CA HIS A 126 13.54 -24.97 5.33
C HIS A 126 12.82 -24.57 4.04
N TYR A 127 12.60 -25.52 3.14
CA TYR A 127 11.83 -25.27 1.92
C TYR A 127 10.33 -25.26 2.24
N CYS A 128 9.66 -24.14 1.95
CA CYS A 128 8.23 -23.98 2.16
C CYS A 128 7.51 -23.93 0.80
N ASP A 129 6.69 -24.93 0.53
CA ASP A 129 5.89 -25.06 -0.70
C ASP A 129 4.44 -24.54 -0.55
N SER A 130 4.06 -24.21 0.68
CA SER A 130 2.74 -23.73 1.07
C SER A 130 2.86 -22.60 2.09
N THR A 131 1.86 -21.72 2.09
CA THR A 131 1.74 -20.61 3.05
C THR A 131 1.65 -21.12 4.49
N MET A 132 1.04 -22.28 4.71
CA MET A 132 0.93 -22.90 6.02
C MET A 132 2.29 -23.33 6.60
N GLU A 133 3.16 -23.93 5.78
CA GLU A 133 4.52 -24.30 6.19
C GLU A 133 5.39 -23.05 6.40
N PHE A 134 5.22 -22.02 5.55
CA PHE A 134 5.88 -20.73 5.72
C PHE A 134 5.53 -20.09 7.08
N ASP A 135 4.24 -20.02 7.42
CA ASP A 135 3.76 -19.45 8.69
C ASP A 135 4.24 -20.23 9.92
N LYS A 136 4.34 -21.55 9.82
CA LYS A 136 4.86 -22.41 10.88
C LYS A 136 6.33 -22.14 11.18
N HIS A 137 7.15 -22.01 10.15
CA HIS A 137 8.58 -21.70 10.30
C HIS A 137 8.84 -20.24 10.67
N ARG A 138 8.01 -19.32 10.16
CA ARG A 138 7.96 -17.91 10.57
C ARG A 138 7.78 -17.76 12.07
N LYS A 139 6.78 -18.43 12.67
CA LYS A 139 6.53 -18.41 14.12
C LYS A 139 7.70 -18.94 14.96
N ARG A 140 8.57 -19.75 14.37
CA ARG A 140 9.75 -20.34 15.01
C ARG A 140 11.02 -19.52 14.80
N GLY A 141 11.00 -18.54 13.90
CA GLY A 141 12.19 -17.78 13.50
C GLY A 141 13.20 -18.63 12.72
N ASP A 142 12.73 -19.63 11.99
CA ASP A 142 13.58 -20.47 11.14
C ASP A 142 13.86 -19.75 9.81
N CYS A 143 15.04 -19.97 9.21
CA CYS A 143 15.28 -19.51 7.85
C CYS A 143 14.47 -20.37 6.88
N VAL A 144 13.85 -19.74 5.88
CA VAL A 144 13.03 -20.46 4.89
C VAL A 144 13.42 -20.09 3.47
N ALA A 145 13.16 -21.02 2.56
CA ALA A 145 13.14 -20.82 1.13
C ALA A 145 11.68 -20.88 0.67
N PHE A 146 11.17 -19.80 0.12
CA PHE A 146 9.80 -19.71 -0.38
C PHE A 146 9.81 -19.41 -1.88
N VAL A 147 8.99 -20.14 -2.63
CA VAL A 147 8.80 -19.88 -4.06
C VAL A 147 7.54 -19.06 -4.23
N ASP A 148 7.72 -17.83 -4.69
CA ASP A 148 6.62 -17.01 -5.12
C ASP A 148 6.02 -17.62 -6.40
N ARG A 149 4.74 -17.98 -6.31
CA ARG A 149 4.01 -18.65 -7.41
C ARG A 149 3.69 -17.70 -8.56
N ASP A 150 3.72 -16.40 -8.33
CA ASP A 150 3.43 -15.38 -9.35
C ASP A 150 4.68 -15.00 -10.15
N THR A 151 5.87 -15.07 -9.53
CA THR A 151 7.14 -14.69 -10.18
C THR A 151 8.07 -15.86 -10.49
N SER A 152 7.75 -17.07 -10.00
CA SER A 152 8.63 -18.25 -10.01
C SER A 152 10.01 -18.03 -9.35
N ALA A 153 10.17 -16.92 -8.62
CA ALA A 153 11.40 -16.59 -7.94
C ALA A 153 11.44 -17.27 -6.57
N THR A 154 12.56 -17.95 -6.28
CA THR A 154 12.80 -18.49 -4.93
C THR A 154 13.46 -17.42 -4.07
N THR A 155 12.78 -16.99 -3.03
CA THR A 155 13.30 -16.06 -2.03
C THR A 155 13.75 -16.81 -0.79
N LEU A 156 14.94 -16.47 -0.31
CA LEU A 156 15.54 -17.05 0.88
C LEU A 156 15.65 -16.00 1.97
N GLY A 157 15.42 -16.38 3.22
CA GLY A 157 15.59 -15.43 4.29
C GLY A 157 15.04 -15.87 5.63
N LEU A 158 15.10 -14.95 6.59
CA LEU A 158 14.41 -15.07 7.86
C LEU A 158 13.04 -14.39 7.75
N PRO A 159 11.92 -15.12 7.86
CA PRO A 159 10.59 -14.51 7.84
C PRO A 159 10.39 -13.49 8.97
N MET A 160 9.54 -12.49 8.79
CA MET A 160 9.22 -11.50 9.84
C MET A 160 8.30 -12.05 10.92
#